data_AF-A0A925FBW7-F1
#
_entry.id   AF-A0A925FBW7-F1
#
_cell.length_a   1.000
_cell.length_b   1.000
_cell.length_c   1.000
_cell.angle_alpha   90.00
_cell.angle_beta   90.00
_cell.angle_gamma   90.00
#
_symmetry.space_group_name_H-M   'P 1'
#
loop_
_entity.id
_entity.type
_entity.pdbx_description
1 polymer ?
#
loop_
_entity_poly.entity_id
_entity_poly.type
_entity_poly.pdbx_seq_one_letter_code
_entity_poly.pdbx_strand_id
1 'polypeptide(L)'
;PLNHSLVRGDYAILLADTSDGKGTYLCPDVAWLKPELAKHAGKKGIFAFMHITPAKWTKYGVACPDAIALLDQTPNLLATFHGHDHDEDGERLSPGGKPHFWSGHFSGNWGTVYRGYRVVEVFADGTWRSYQYNPEREPVVNAFEGKKAG
;
A
#
# COMPACT_ATOMS: atom_id res chain seq x y z
N PRO A 1 8.46 -18.46 4.06
CA PRO A 1 7.37 -17.48 3.81
C PRO A 1 7.82 -16.09 4.25
N LEU A 2 7.88 -15.12 3.32
CA LEU A 2 8.29 -13.74 3.61
C LEU A 2 7.12 -12.84 4.05
N ASN A 3 5.87 -13.31 3.90
CA ASN A 3 4.70 -12.62 4.42
C ASN A 3 4.81 -12.42 5.94
N HIS A 4 4.47 -11.23 6.41
CA HIS A 4 4.53 -10.88 7.82
C HIS A 4 3.43 -9.89 8.20
N SER A 5 3.05 -9.89 9.47
CA SER A 5 2.16 -8.88 10.03
C SER A 5 2.67 -8.43 11.39
N LEU A 6 2.38 -7.19 11.74
CA LEU A 6 2.69 -6.64 13.04
C LEU A 6 1.61 -5.65 13.49
N VAL A 7 1.55 -5.44 14.79
CA VAL A 7 0.66 -4.45 15.41
C VAL A 7 1.47 -3.27 15.92
N ARG A 8 0.93 -2.07 15.74
CA ARG A 8 1.43 -0.81 16.32
C ARG A 8 0.23 -0.07 16.91
N GLY A 9 0.13 -0.11 18.24
CA GLY A 9 -1.05 0.39 18.96
C GLY A 9 -2.34 -0.29 18.48
N ASP A 10 -3.29 0.52 18.04
CA ASP A 10 -4.62 0.08 17.57
C ASP A 10 -4.66 -0.28 16.08
N TYR A 11 -3.52 -0.25 15.38
CA TYR A 11 -3.41 -0.49 13.94
C TYR A 11 -2.59 -1.74 13.64
N ALA A 12 -2.91 -2.38 12.51
CA ALA A 12 -2.14 -3.49 11.97
C ALA A 12 -1.43 -3.06 10.68
N ILE A 13 -0.23 -3.63 10.49
CA ILE A 13 0.57 -3.49 9.27
C ILE A 13 0.76 -4.90 8.72
N LEU A 14 0.40 -5.09 7.45
CA LEU A 14 0.56 -6.34 6.72
C LEU A 14 1.60 -6.13 5.63
N LEU A 15 2.58 -7.03 5.56
CA LEU A 15 3.63 -7.08 4.55
C LEU A 15 3.39 -8.34 3.73
N ALA A 16 2.80 -8.20 2.55
CA ALA A 16 2.54 -9.32 1.65
C ALA A 16 3.58 -9.33 0.52
N ASP A 17 4.25 -10.45 0.36
CA ASP A 17 5.21 -10.67 -0.70
C ASP A 17 4.48 -10.82 -2.04
N THR A 18 5.06 -10.20 -3.07
CA THR A 18 4.57 -10.21 -4.44
C THR A 18 5.69 -10.60 -5.40
N SER A 19 6.74 -11.25 -4.88
CA SER A 19 7.88 -11.72 -5.64
C SER A 19 8.39 -13.07 -5.12
N ASP A 20 9.33 -13.66 -5.85
CA ASP A 20 10.09 -14.81 -5.38
C ASP A 20 11.60 -14.50 -5.42
N GLY A 21 12.44 -15.45 -4.97
CA GLY A 21 13.90 -15.30 -5.01
C GLY A 21 14.49 -15.18 -6.42
N LYS A 22 13.69 -15.32 -7.48
CA LYS A 22 14.10 -15.12 -8.88
C LYS A 22 13.66 -13.76 -9.42
N GLY A 23 12.90 -12.98 -8.65
CA GLY A 23 12.33 -11.70 -9.06
C GLY A 23 11.08 -11.83 -9.95
N THR A 24 10.40 -12.98 -9.93
CA THR A 24 9.12 -13.15 -10.65
C THR A 24 8.06 -12.23 -10.07
N TYR A 25 7.20 -11.64 -10.90
CA TYR A 25 6.11 -10.79 -10.43
C TYR A 25 4.89 -11.66 -10.13
N LEU A 26 4.48 -11.69 -8.87
CA LEU A 26 3.44 -12.58 -8.36
C LEU A 26 2.26 -11.80 -7.79
N CYS A 27 1.10 -12.44 -7.79
CA CYS A 27 0.01 -12.00 -6.94
C CYS A 27 0.38 -12.18 -5.46
N PRO A 28 -0.14 -11.33 -4.55
CA PRO A 28 -0.03 -11.60 -3.13
C PRO A 28 -0.75 -12.92 -2.80
N ASP A 29 -0.20 -13.67 -1.85
CA ASP A 29 -0.77 -14.95 -1.40
C ASP A 29 -2.11 -14.71 -0.69
N VAL A 30 -3.21 -14.90 -1.41
CA VAL A 30 -4.58 -14.75 -0.91
C VAL A 30 -4.90 -15.75 0.21
N ALA A 31 -4.30 -16.95 0.19
CA ALA A 31 -4.53 -17.97 1.21
C ALA A 31 -3.92 -17.57 2.55
N TRP A 32 -2.82 -16.82 2.54
CA TRP A 32 -2.26 -16.18 3.73
C TRP A 32 -2.98 -14.87 4.08
N LEU A 33 -3.23 -14.01 3.09
CA LEU A 33 -3.74 -12.66 3.30
C LEU A 33 -5.14 -12.67 3.94
N LYS A 34 -6.03 -13.57 3.51
CA LYS A 34 -7.41 -13.66 4.00
C LYS A 34 -7.50 -13.91 5.52
N PRO A 35 -6.91 -14.97 6.08
CA PRO A 35 -6.95 -15.19 7.53
C PRO A 35 -6.18 -14.11 8.30
N GLU A 36 -5.12 -13.53 7.72
CA GLU A 36 -4.36 -12.47 8.39
C GLU A 36 -5.15 -11.15 8.50
N LEU A 37 -5.88 -10.76 7.45
CA LEU A 37 -6.82 -9.62 7.52
C LEU A 37 -7.93 -9.89 8.56
N ALA A 38 -8.50 -11.10 8.58
CA ALA A 38 -9.54 -11.48 9.53
C ALA A 38 -9.05 -11.42 10.98
N LYS A 39 -7.81 -11.86 11.25
CA LYS A 39 -7.16 -11.75 12.57
C LYS A 39 -7.08 -10.31 13.08
N HIS A 40 -7.08 -9.32 12.18
CA HIS A 40 -7.00 -7.89 12.51
C HIS A 40 -8.31 -7.14 12.33
N ALA A 41 -9.45 -7.82 12.18
CA ALA A 41 -10.76 -7.19 12.00
C ALA A 41 -11.17 -6.26 13.15
N GLY A 42 -10.67 -6.50 14.37
CA GLY A 42 -10.93 -5.64 15.55
C GLY A 42 -10.02 -4.42 15.69
N LYS A 43 -9.10 -4.19 14.74
CA LYS A 43 -8.19 -3.03 14.76
C LYS A 43 -8.86 -1.80 14.16
N LYS A 44 -8.44 -0.60 14.61
CA LYS A 44 -8.94 0.69 14.08
C LYS A 44 -8.61 0.88 12.60
N GLY A 45 -7.57 0.23 12.11
CA GLY A 45 -7.22 0.24 10.70
C GLY A 45 -6.10 -0.73 10.37
N ILE A 46 -6.07 -1.11 9.10
CA ILE A 46 -5.04 -1.96 8.50
C ILE A 46 -4.36 -1.18 7.38
N PHE A 47 -3.03 -1.19 7.37
CA PHE A 47 -2.22 -0.74 6.24
C PHE A 47 -1.51 -1.94 5.62
N ALA A 48 -1.73 -2.17 4.33
CA ALA A 48 -1.10 -3.27 3.60
C ALA A 48 0.06 -2.74 2.75
N PHE A 49 1.16 -3.48 2.68
CA PHE A 49 2.32 -3.17 1.86
C PHE A 49 2.59 -4.35 0.94
N MET A 50 2.71 -4.05 -0.36
CA MET A 50 2.92 -5.03 -1.43
C MET A 50 3.82 -4.38 -2.47
N HIS A 51 4.99 -4.95 -2.76
CA HIS A 51 5.94 -4.29 -3.67
C HIS A 51 5.35 -4.06 -5.06
N ILE A 52 4.72 -5.10 -5.64
CA ILE A 52 4.08 -5.08 -6.95
C ILE A 52 2.57 -4.94 -6.76
N THR A 53 1.94 -4.07 -7.55
CA THR A 53 0.51 -3.82 -7.41
C THR A 53 -0.34 -4.99 -7.95
N PRO A 54 -1.41 -5.41 -7.25
CA PRO A 54 -2.28 -6.52 -7.65
C PRO A 54 -3.32 -6.14 -8.73
N ALA A 55 -3.10 -5.05 -9.48
CA ALA A 55 -3.94 -4.63 -10.59
C ALA A 55 -3.13 -4.10 -11.79
N LYS A 56 -3.70 -4.15 -13.00
CA LYS A 56 -3.10 -3.61 -14.23
C LYS A 56 -3.25 -2.10 -14.35
N TRP A 57 -2.76 -1.41 -13.33
CA TRP A 57 -2.76 0.05 -13.25
C TRP A 57 -1.46 0.63 -13.81
N THR A 58 -0.34 0.01 -13.44
CA THR A 58 1.00 0.43 -13.85
C THR A 58 1.57 -0.55 -14.88
N LYS A 59 2.73 -0.21 -15.45
CA LYS A 59 3.42 -1.04 -16.44
C LYS A 59 3.72 -2.44 -15.90
N TYR A 60 4.14 -2.53 -14.64
CA TYR A 60 4.60 -3.77 -14.03
C TYR A 60 3.60 -4.42 -13.07
N GLY A 61 2.41 -3.83 -12.90
CA GLY A 61 1.32 -4.43 -12.14
C GLY A 61 0.89 -5.80 -12.66
N VAL A 62 0.39 -6.65 -11.77
CA VAL A 62 -0.10 -8.01 -12.09
C VAL A 62 -1.60 -8.05 -11.86
N ALA A 63 -2.37 -8.67 -12.77
CA ALA A 63 -3.82 -8.76 -12.61
C ALA A 63 -4.18 -9.84 -11.57
N CYS A 64 -4.57 -9.43 -10.37
CA CYS A 64 -4.90 -10.32 -9.26
C CYS A 64 -6.31 -9.99 -8.73
N PRO A 65 -7.36 -10.33 -9.48
CA PRO A 65 -8.73 -9.93 -9.16
C PRO A 65 -9.18 -10.42 -7.78
N ASP A 66 -8.79 -11.63 -7.37
CA ASP A 66 -9.13 -12.18 -6.05
C ASP A 66 -8.48 -11.40 -4.90
N ALA A 67 -7.27 -10.88 -5.11
CA ALA A 67 -6.60 -10.05 -4.13
C ALA A 67 -7.28 -8.67 -4.02
N ILE A 68 -7.58 -8.03 -5.14
CA ILE A 68 -8.33 -6.76 -5.15
C ILE A 68 -9.69 -6.92 -4.49
N ALA A 69 -10.44 -7.97 -4.83
CA ALA A 69 -11.75 -8.25 -4.23
C ALA A 69 -11.64 -8.45 -2.71
N LEU A 70 -10.63 -9.19 -2.23
CA LEU A 70 -10.41 -9.39 -0.80
C LEU A 70 -10.07 -8.07 -0.08
N LEU A 71 -9.20 -7.25 -0.66
CA LEU A 71 -8.83 -5.95 -0.09
C LEU A 71 -10.04 -5.00 -0.04
N ASP A 72 -10.84 -4.96 -1.11
CA ASP A 72 -12.05 -4.14 -1.19
C ASP A 72 -13.12 -4.55 -0.19
N GLN A 73 -13.27 -5.86 0.04
CA GLN A 73 -14.21 -6.41 1.02
C GLN A 73 -13.75 -6.24 2.46
N THR A 74 -12.52 -5.81 2.72
CA THR A 74 -12.00 -5.62 4.09
C THR A 74 -12.36 -4.22 4.61
N PRO A 75 -13.31 -4.08 5.55
CA PRO A 75 -13.86 -2.77 5.89
C PRO A 75 -12.82 -1.84 6.52
N ASN A 76 -12.01 -2.36 7.44
CA ASN A 76 -10.99 -1.61 8.16
C ASN A 76 -9.62 -1.55 7.44
N LEU A 77 -9.53 -2.00 6.18
CA LEU A 77 -8.37 -1.69 5.34
C LEU A 77 -8.41 -0.22 4.94
N LEU A 78 -7.40 0.54 5.39
CA LEU A 78 -7.30 1.98 5.15
C LEU A 78 -6.59 2.30 3.84
N ALA A 79 -5.49 1.60 3.55
CA ALA A 79 -4.73 1.78 2.33
C ALA A 79 -3.81 0.60 2.01
N THR A 80 -3.44 0.49 0.74
CA THR A 80 -2.36 -0.39 0.27
C THR A 80 -1.23 0.42 -0.36
N PHE A 81 0.01 0.09 -0.04
CA PHE A 81 1.20 0.80 -0.51
C PHE A 81 2.05 -0.09 -1.40
N HIS A 82 2.56 0.53 -2.47
CA HIS A 82 3.32 -0.11 -3.52
C HIS A 82 4.65 0.61 -3.79
N GLY A 83 5.56 -0.12 -4.41
CA GLY A 83 6.77 0.42 -5.00
C GLY A 83 6.89 -0.08 -6.42
N HIS A 84 8.09 -0.52 -6.79
CA HIS A 84 8.41 -1.20 -8.04
C HIS A 84 8.35 -0.32 -9.30
N ASP A 85 7.21 0.30 -9.59
CA ASP A 85 7.05 1.28 -10.66
C ASP A 85 7.61 2.63 -10.16
N HIS A 86 8.93 2.84 -10.32
CA HIS A 86 9.64 3.99 -9.75
C HIS A 86 9.20 5.34 -10.34
N ASP A 87 8.48 5.34 -11.45
CA ASP A 87 7.88 6.51 -12.11
C ASP A 87 6.48 6.85 -11.56
N GLU A 88 5.93 6.03 -10.68
CA GLU A 88 4.61 6.22 -10.07
C GLU A 88 4.78 6.72 -8.63
N ASP A 89 4.16 7.85 -8.32
CA ASP A 89 4.13 8.44 -6.96
C ASP A 89 2.71 8.82 -6.52
N GLY A 90 1.71 8.48 -7.32
CA GLY A 90 0.34 8.93 -7.16
C GLY A 90 -0.55 7.98 -6.36
N GLU A 91 -1.85 8.26 -6.45
CA GLU A 91 -2.94 7.47 -5.86
C GLU A 91 -3.77 6.83 -6.97
N ARG A 92 -4.27 5.62 -6.70
CA ARG A 92 -5.36 5.01 -7.47
C ARG A 92 -6.38 4.41 -6.51
N LEU A 93 -7.65 4.54 -6.85
CA LEU A 93 -8.74 3.87 -6.12
C LEU A 93 -9.04 2.54 -6.80
N SER A 94 -9.18 1.49 -5.98
CA SER A 94 -9.73 0.22 -6.42
C SER A 94 -11.21 0.37 -6.82
N PRO A 95 -11.81 -0.62 -7.50
CA PRO A 95 -13.24 -0.62 -7.78
C PRO A 95 -14.12 -0.46 -6.53
N GLY A 96 -13.70 -1.01 -5.38
CA GLY A 96 -14.34 -0.82 -4.07
C GLY A 96 -13.99 0.50 -3.36
N GLY A 97 -13.22 1.40 -4.00
CA GLY A 97 -12.87 2.70 -3.47
C GLY A 97 -11.76 2.70 -2.42
N LYS A 98 -10.99 1.61 -2.29
CA LYS A 98 -9.83 1.55 -1.39
C LYS A 98 -8.63 2.26 -2.04
N PRO A 99 -7.89 3.11 -1.30
CA PRO A 99 -6.77 3.81 -1.87
C PRO A 99 -5.51 2.93 -1.94
N HIS A 100 -4.84 3.03 -3.09
CA HIS A 100 -3.55 2.42 -3.39
C HIS A 100 -2.55 3.53 -3.71
N PHE A 101 -1.35 3.47 -3.13
CA PHE A 101 -0.32 4.50 -3.31
C PHE A 101 0.99 3.92 -3.80
N TRP A 102 1.71 4.70 -4.60
CA TRP A 102 3.10 4.45 -4.96
C TRP A 102 4.01 5.50 -4.32
N SER A 103 5.28 5.15 -4.16
CA SER A 103 6.27 5.98 -3.45
C SER A 103 7.40 6.50 -4.34
N GLY A 104 7.29 6.33 -5.66
CA GLY A 104 8.34 6.64 -6.63
C GLY A 104 9.60 5.82 -6.36
N HIS A 105 10.76 6.49 -6.42
CA HIS A 105 12.03 5.91 -5.99
C HIS A 105 12.74 6.79 -4.98
N PHE A 106 13.47 6.12 -4.09
CA PHE A 106 14.47 6.75 -3.24
C PHE A 106 15.89 6.54 -3.79
N SER A 107 16.10 5.45 -4.53
CA SER A 107 17.39 5.01 -5.05
C SER A 107 17.28 4.49 -6.48
N GLY A 108 18.42 4.39 -7.16
CA GLY A 108 18.46 4.04 -8.58
C GLY A 108 18.55 5.27 -9.47
N ASN A 109 18.63 5.01 -10.78
CA ASN A 109 18.87 6.03 -11.80
C ASN A 109 17.67 6.18 -12.76
N TRP A 110 16.49 5.66 -12.39
CA TRP A 110 15.27 5.72 -13.18
C TRP A 110 14.05 5.92 -12.29
N GLY A 111 13.00 6.56 -12.82
CA GLY A 111 11.75 6.83 -12.12
C GLY A 111 11.35 8.30 -12.17
N THR A 112 10.64 8.76 -11.13
CA THR A 112 10.28 10.18 -10.91
C THR A 112 11.50 11.09 -11.04
N VAL A 113 11.29 12.35 -11.45
CA VAL A 113 12.36 13.35 -11.62
C VAL A 113 13.01 13.80 -10.31
N TYR A 114 12.56 13.26 -9.19
CA TYR A 114 13.04 13.52 -7.84
C TYR A 114 13.12 12.20 -7.06
N ARG A 115 13.92 12.20 -5.99
CA ARG A 115 13.96 11.11 -5.01
C ARG A 115 13.07 11.47 -3.84
N GLY A 116 12.29 10.52 -3.35
CA GLY A 116 11.33 10.81 -2.29
C GLY A 116 10.91 9.59 -1.49
N TYR A 117 10.03 9.85 -0.54
CA TYR A 117 9.38 8.83 0.27
C TYR A 117 7.96 9.26 0.62
N ARG A 118 7.13 8.28 0.98
CA ARG A 118 5.76 8.52 1.42
C ARG A 118 5.67 8.51 2.93
N VAL A 119 5.01 9.52 3.48
CA VAL A 119 4.70 9.63 4.92
C VAL A 119 3.25 9.25 5.13
N VAL A 120 2.98 8.51 6.21
CA VAL A 120 1.63 8.21 6.69
C VAL A 120 1.51 8.70 8.12
N GLU A 121 0.55 9.58 8.35
CA GLU A 121 0.23 10.16 9.65
C GLU A 121 -1.16 9.68 10.07
N VAL A 122 -1.29 9.24 11.31
CA VAL A 122 -2.57 8.84 11.89
C VAL A 122 -2.84 9.72 13.10
N PHE A 123 -3.97 10.40 13.08
CA PHE A 123 -4.34 11.38 14.10
C PHE A 123 -5.18 10.75 15.22
N ALA A 124 -5.25 11.43 16.36
CA ALA A 124 -5.94 10.93 17.55
C ALA A 124 -7.45 10.71 17.35
N ASP A 125 -8.07 11.44 16.41
CA ASP A 125 -9.48 11.31 16.05
C ASP A 125 -9.75 10.15 15.07
N GLY A 126 -8.70 9.42 14.68
CA GLY A 126 -8.75 8.30 13.74
C GLY A 126 -8.76 8.71 12.26
N THR A 127 -8.72 9.99 11.94
CA THR A 127 -8.38 10.45 10.59
C THR A 127 -6.91 10.16 10.30
N TRP A 128 -6.55 10.12 9.03
CA TRP A 128 -5.17 9.88 8.64
C TRP A 128 -4.84 10.62 7.35
N ARG A 129 -3.56 10.82 7.11
CA ARG A 129 -3.04 11.48 5.92
C ARG A 129 -1.90 10.67 5.34
N SER A 130 -1.80 10.64 4.02
CA SER A 130 -0.63 10.10 3.32
C SER A 130 -0.14 11.13 2.32
N TYR A 131 1.17 11.35 2.24
CA TYR A 131 1.73 12.28 1.28
C TYR A 131 3.11 11.86 0.80
N GLN A 132 3.39 12.17 -0.46
CA GLN A 132 4.71 12.00 -1.04
C GLN A 132 5.57 13.22 -0.73
N TYR A 133 6.77 13.00 -0.24
CA TYR A 133 7.70 14.04 0.19
C TYR A 133 9.00 13.96 -0.62
N ASN A 134 9.43 15.11 -1.13
CA ASN A 134 10.73 15.28 -1.77
C ASN A 134 11.68 16.01 -0.80
N PRO A 135 12.65 15.31 -0.17
CA PRO A 135 13.56 15.92 0.79
C PRO A 135 14.58 16.89 0.17
N GLU A 136 14.80 16.87 -1.14
CA GLU A 136 15.80 17.76 -1.78
C GLU A 136 15.29 19.19 -1.95
N ARG A 137 13.97 19.37 -2.06
CA ARG A 137 13.33 20.68 -2.26
C ARG A 137 12.30 21.01 -1.18
N GLU A 138 12.05 20.07 -0.28
CA GLU A 138 11.03 20.08 0.76
C GLU A 138 9.55 20.24 0.36
N PRO A 139 9.08 20.03 -0.90
CA PRO A 139 7.64 20.05 -1.14
C PRO A 139 6.98 18.73 -0.73
N VAL A 140 5.76 18.86 -0.20
CA VAL A 140 4.74 17.82 -0.37
C VAL A 140 4.35 17.79 -1.85
N VAL A 141 4.62 16.67 -2.51
CA VAL A 141 4.39 16.51 -3.97
C VAL A 141 2.93 16.20 -4.26
N ASN A 142 2.33 15.33 -3.44
CA ASN A 142 0.91 15.01 -3.46
C ASN A 142 0.46 14.57 -2.06
N ALA A 143 -0.83 14.66 -1.78
CA ALA A 143 -1.39 14.29 -0.49
C ALA A 143 -2.80 13.69 -0.63
N PHE A 144 -3.13 12.80 0.30
CA PHE A 144 -4.43 12.18 0.48
C PHE A 144 -4.89 12.34 1.92
N GLU A 145 -6.17 12.66 2.11
CA GLU A 145 -6.82 12.72 3.41
C GLU A 145 -7.82 11.58 3.54
N GLY A 146 -7.56 10.69 4.50
CA GLY A 146 -8.37 9.53 4.79
C GLY A 146 -9.24 9.75 6.02
N LYS A 147 -10.47 9.25 5.93
CA LYS A 147 -11.40 9.19 7.07
C LYS A 147 -11.11 7.94 7.91
N LYS A 148 -11.61 7.93 9.15
CA LYS A 148 -11.62 6.74 10.01
C LYS A 148 -12.28 5.54 9.29
N ALA A 149 -11.81 4.32 9.58
CA ALA A 149 -12.55 3.12 9.21
C ALA A 149 -13.95 3.17 9.87
N GLY A 150 -14.98 2.86 9.09
CA GLY A 150 -16.37 2.80 9.55
C GLY A 150 -16.65 1.62 10.46
#